data_AF-A9XZP1-F1
#
_entry.id   AF-A9XZP1-F1
#
_cell.length_a   1.000
_cell.length_b   1.000
_cell.length_c   1.000
_cell.angle_alpha   90.00
_cell.angle_beta   90.00
_cell.angle_gamma   90.00
#
_symmetry.space_group_name_H-M   'P 1'
#
loop_
_entity.id
_entity.type
_entity.pdbx_description
1 polymer ?
#
loop_
_entity_poly.entity_id
_entity_poly.type
_entity_poly.pdbx_seq_one_letter_code
_entity_poly.pdbx_strand_id
1 'polypeptide(L)'
;VTAMIAHPTEAWRESHFKDVITKVANIELYFKAIQFYLDYKPMLLNDLLLVLAPRMDHTRAVAIFIKQNHLQLVKPYLRAVQTLNNSAINEALNSLLIEEEDFQGLRTSIDAF
;
A
#
# COMPACT_ATOMS: atom_id res chain seq x y z
N VAL A 1 -8.16 -0.37 17.06
CA VAL A 1 -8.32 -0.32 15.58
C VAL A 1 -9.77 -0.56 15.16
N THR A 2 -10.39 -1.69 15.50
CA THR A 2 -11.77 -2.03 15.06
C THR A 2 -12.81 -0.96 15.39
N ALA A 3 -12.77 -0.37 16.58
CA ALA A 3 -13.66 0.75 16.93
C ALA A 3 -13.43 2.01 16.07
N MET A 4 -12.19 2.30 15.65
CA MET A 4 -11.87 3.43 14.76
C MET A 4 -12.30 3.19 13.32
N ILE A 5 -12.29 1.92 12.89
CA ILE A 5 -12.82 1.51 11.57
C ILE A 5 -14.35 1.56 11.59
N ALA A 6 -14.99 1.15 12.68
CA ALA A 6 -16.46 1.13 12.80
C ALA A 6 -17.07 2.52 13.06
N HIS A 7 -16.35 3.42 13.72
CA HIS A 7 -16.80 4.78 14.06
C HIS A 7 -15.77 5.84 13.64
N PRO A 8 -15.59 6.09 12.33
CA PRO A 8 -14.52 6.93 11.80
C PRO A 8 -14.59 8.38 12.26
N THR A 9 -15.80 8.93 12.38
CA THR A 9 -16.05 10.33 12.75
C THR A 9 -15.75 10.65 14.21
N GLU A 10 -15.83 9.65 15.09
CA GLU A 10 -15.75 9.86 16.55
C GLU A 10 -14.41 9.42 17.14
N ALA A 11 -13.79 8.37 16.57
CA ALA A 11 -12.65 7.70 17.18
C ALA A 11 -11.35 7.77 16.35
N TRP A 12 -11.41 8.12 15.06
CA TRP A 12 -10.22 8.12 14.22
C TRP A 12 -9.35 9.35 14.47
N ARG A 13 -8.06 9.10 14.75
CA ARG A 13 -6.99 10.11 14.72
C ARG A 13 -5.80 9.48 14.02
N GLU A 14 -5.25 10.16 13.01
CA GLU A 14 -4.27 9.58 12.09
C GLU A 14 -3.04 8.99 12.80
N SER A 15 -2.35 9.78 13.62
CA SER A 15 -1.15 9.36 14.34
C SER A 15 -1.44 8.18 15.25
N HIS A 16 -2.53 8.27 16.02
CA HIS A 16 -2.93 7.22 16.94
C HIS A 16 -3.31 5.93 16.22
N PHE A 17 -3.95 6.00 15.05
CA PHE A 17 -4.26 4.82 14.25
C PHE A 17 -2.98 4.12 13.78
N LYS A 18 -2.00 4.89 13.25
CA LYS A 18 -0.69 4.38 12.80
C LYS A 18 0.09 3.72 13.95
N ASP A 19 0.04 4.29 15.16
CA ASP A 19 0.70 3.72 16.34
C ASP A 19 0.07 2.43 16.84
N VAL A 20 -1.24 2.29 16.71
CA VAL A 20 -1.96 1.11 17.21
C VAL A 20 -1.90 -0.02 16.18
N ILE A 21 -2.06 0.27 14.88
CA ILE A 21 -2.11 -0.78 13.84
C ILE A 21 -0.80 -1.58 13.76
N THR A 22 0.35 -0.95 13.94
CA THR A 22 1.68 -1.62 13.91
C THR A 22 1.86 -2.66 15.02
N LYS A 23 1.17 -2.47 16.15
CA LYS A 23 1.23 -3.34 17.33
C LYS A 23 0.29 -4.54 17.24
N VAL A 24 -0.61 -4.56 16.24
CA VAL A 24 -1.57 -5.65 16.08
C VAL A 24 -0.86 -6.89 15.54
N ALA A 25 -1.14 -8.06 16.14
CA ALA A 25 -0.60 -9.34 15.68
C ALA A 25 -1.41 -9.94 14.52
N ASN A 26 -2.70 -9.61 14.42
CA ASN A 26 -3.59 -10.11 13.39
C ASN A 26 -3.44 -9.33 12.08
N ILE A 27 -2.82 -9.97 11.09
CA ILE A 27 -2.55 -9.39 9.76
C ILE A 27 -3.84 -9.09 8.98
N GLU A 28 -4.95 -9.79 9.23
CA GLU A 28 -6.22 -9.49 8.56
C GLU A 28 -6.73 -8.07 8.88
N LEU A 29 -6.36 -7.52 10.05
CA LEU A 29 -6.70 -6.15 10.40
C LEU A 29 -5.95 -5.12 9.53
N TYR A 30 -4.82 -5.49 8.95
CA TYR A 30 -4.08 -4.61 8.04
C TYR A 30 -4.85 -4.44 6.74
N PHE A 31 -5.33 -5.54 6.15
CA PHE A 31 -6.13 -5.48 4.93
C PHE A 31 -7.48 -4.78 5.14
N LYS A 32 -8.10 -4.92 6.31
CA LYS A 32 -9.27 -4.13 6.68
C LYS A 32 -8.95 -2.64 6.82
N ALA A 33 -7.80 -2.29 7.39
CA ALA A 33 -7.34 -0.91 7.47
C ALA A 33 -7.03 -0.32 6.09
N ILE A 34 -6.39 -1.09 5.21
CA ILE A 34 -6.12 -0.70 3.82
C ILE A 34 -7.42 -0.40 3.08
N GLN A 35 -8.43 -1.27 3.18
CA GLN A 35 -9.73 -1.03 2.59
C GLN A 35 -10.39 0.24 3.15
N PHE A 36 -10.36 0.42 4.48
CA PHE A 36 -10.87 1.63 5.11
C PHE A 36 -10.17 2.91 4.59
N TYR A 37 -8.85 2.89 4.40
CA TYR A 37 -8.13 4.05 3.86
C TYR A 37 -8.42 4.26 2.38
N LEU A 38 -8.53 3.19 1.57
CA LEU A 38 -8.94 3.29 0.17
C LEU A 38 -10.31 3.97 0.04
N ASP A 39 -11.28 3.56 0.85
CA ASP A 39 -12.67 4.04 0.73
C ASP A 39 -12.86 5.46 1.29
N TYR A 40 -12.19 5.81 2.40
CA TYR A 40 -12.50 7.04 3.16
C TYR A 40 -11.37 8.07 3.23
N LYS A 41 -10.11 7.66 2.97
CA LYS A 41 -8.89 8.48 3.15
C LYS A 41 -7.79 8.14 2.12
N PRO A 42 -8.05 8.15 0.80
CA PRO A 42 -7.10 7.63 -0.20
C PRO A 42 -5.76 8.37 -0.20
N MET A 43 -5.76 9.67 0.11
CA MET A 43 -4.54 10.49 0.18
C MET A 43 -3.57 10.07 1.31
N LEU A 44 -4.05 9.40 2.35
CA LEU A 44 -3.24 8.94 3.49
C LEU A 44 -2.82 7.47 3.36
N LEU A 45 -3.25 6.80 2.29
CA LEU A 45 -3.04 5.36 2.12
C LEU A 45 -1.56 5.02 1.99
N ASN A 46 -0.79 5.76 1.19
CA ASN A 46 0.62 5.47 0.97
C ASN A 46 1.41 5.51 2.29
N ASP A 47 1.17 6.51 3.14
CA ASP A 47 1.83 6.59 4.45
C ASP A 47 1.47 5.40 5.34
N LEU A 48 0.21 4.98 5.34
CA LEU A 48 -0.20 3.78 6.07
C LEU A 48 0.54 2.55 5.53
N LEU A 49 0.60 2.37 4.21
CA LEU A 49 1.24 1.21 3.59
C LEU A 49 2.74 1.13 3.92
N LEU A 50 3.44 2.27 3.98
CA LEU A 50 4.84 2.33 4.41
C LEU A 50 5.02 1.88 5.86
N VAL A 51 4.11 2.31 6.75
CA VAL A 51 4.11 1.89 8.16
C VAL A 51 3.84 0.39 8.31
N LEU A 52 3.00 -0.18 7.45
CA LEU A 52 2.67 -1.60 7.46
C LEU A 52 3.69 -2.48 6.72
N ALA A 53 4.52 -1.90 5.85
CA ALA A 53 5.42 -2.60 4.94
C ALA A 53 6.26 -3.71 5.61
N PRO A 54 6.87 -3.52 6.81
CA PRO A 54 7.74 -4.54 7.40
C PRO A 54 7.07 -5.87 7.75
N ARG A 55 5.73 -5.90 7.86
CA ARG A 55 4.96 -7.07 8.31
C ARG A 55 3.84 -7.47 7.35
N MET A 56 3.68 -6.75 6.25
CA MET A 56 2.57 -6.93 5.32
C MET A 56 2.97 -7.89 4.19
N ASP A 57 2.03 -8.72 3.75
CA ASP A 57 2.19 -9.49 2.52
C ASP A 57 1.99 -8.59 1.30
N HIS A 58 3.09 -8.27 0.62
CA HIS A 58 3.14 -7.39 -0.54
C HIS A 58 2.39 -7.96 -1.75
N THR A 59 2.53 -9.26 -2.00
CA THR A 59 1.88 -9.94 -3.12
C THR A 59 0.36 -9.86 -2.98
N ARG A 60 -0.16 -10.10 -1.77
CA ARG A 60 -1.60 -9.97 -1.49
C ARG A 60 -2.07 -8.52 -1.59
N ALA A 61 -1.29 -7.55 -1.11
CA ALA A 61 -1.64 -6.14 -1.21
C ALA A 61 -1.74 -5.68 -2.67
N VAL A 62 -0.75 -6.03 -3.51
CA VAL A 62 -0.76 -5.74 -4.95
C VAL A 62 -2.00 -6.33 -5.63
N ALA A 63 -2.35 -7.59 -5.34
CA ALA A 63 -3.52 -8.23 -5.92
C ALA A 63 -4.83 -7.47 -5.62
N ILE A 64 -4.96 -6.89 -4.42
CA ILE A 64 -6.11 -6.05 -4.05
C ILE A 64 -6.13 -4.77 -4.90
N PHE A 65 -5.00 -4.08 -5.02
CA PHE A 65 -4.92 -2.82 -5.79
C PHE A 65 -5.15 -3.02 -7.28
N ILE A 66 -4.66 -4.11 -7.86
CA ILE A 66 -4.94 -4.49 -9.26
C ILE A 66 -6.44 -4.73 -9.43
N LYS A 67 -7.05 -5.57 -8.56
CA LYS A 67 -8.47 -5.91 -8.66
C LYS A 67 -9.39 -4.70 -8.53
N GLN A 68 -9.00 -3.70 -7.73
CA GLN A 68 -9.78 -2.48 -7.52
C GLN A 68 -9.37 -1.33 -8.45
N ASN A 69 -8.44 -1.56 -9.38
CA ASN A 69 -7.93 -0.54 -10.30
C ASN A 69 -7.36 0.71 -9.59
N HIS A 70 -6.65 0.50 -8.48
CA HIS A 70 -6.03 1.55 -7.65
C HIS A 70 -4.51 1.52 -7.67
N LEU A 71 -3.92 0.85 -8.66
CA LEU A 71 -2.48 0.65 -8.71
C LEU A 71 -1.71 1.98 -8.84
N GLN A 72 -2.22 2.92 -9.65
CA GLN A 72 -1.64 4.27 -9.79
C GLN A 72 -1.59 5.03 -8.45
N LEU A 73 -2.63 4.90 -7.61
CA LEU A 73 -2.71 5.57 -6.31
C LEU A 73 -1.57 5.13 -5.37
N VAL A 74 -1.18 3.86 -5.43
CA VAL A 74 -0.17 3.27 -4.55
C VAL A 74 1.23 3.23 -5.16
N LYS A 75 1.46 3.88 -6.31
CA LYS A 75 2.76 3.95 -6.97
C LYS A 75 3.91 4.43 -6.05
N PRO A 76 3.73 5.46 -5.18
CA PRO A 76 4.78 5.87 -4.25
C PRO A 76 5.17 4.74 -3.29
N TYR A 77 4.19 3.99 -2.79
CA TYR A 77 4.42 2.79 -1.99
C TYR A 77 5.17 1.71 -2.78
N LEU A 78 4.75 1.38 -4.01
CA LEU A 78 5.40 0.36 -4.85
C LEU A 78 6.89 0.68 -5.06
N ARG A 79 7.23 1.94 -5.38
CA ARG A 79 8.64 2.38 -5.52
C ARG A 79 9.42 2.22 -4.23
N ALA A 80 8.83 2.55 -3.08
CA ALA A 80 9.52 2.49 -1.80
C ALA A 80 9.83 1.05 -1.34
N VAL A 81 8.97 0.08 -1.69
CA VAL A 81 9.18 -1.33 -1.30
C VAL A 81 9.81 -2.17 -2.41
N GLN A 82 10.10 -1.59 -3.57
CA GLN A 82 10.74 -2.29 -4.68
C GLN A 82 12.09 -2.90 -4.29
N THR A 83 12.80 -2.28 -3.35
CA THR A 83 14.08 -2.78 -2.82
C THR A 83 14.00 -4.16 -2.17
N LEU A 84 12.79 -4.63 -1.84
CA LEU A 84 12.55 -5.97 -1.32
C LEU A 84 12.59 -7.05 -2.42
N ASN A 85 12.71 -6.63 -3.68
CA ASN A 85 12.72 -7.48 -4.87
C ASN A 85 11.58 -8.51 -4.91
N ASN A 86 10.36 -8.05 -4.62
CA ASN A 86 9.17 -8.88 -4.71
C ASN A 86 8.63 -8.83 -6.16
N SER A 87 8.42 -10.00 -6.77
CA SER A 87 8.01 -10.08 -8.18
C SER A 87 6.70 -9.36 -8.46
N ALA A 88 5.70 -9.47 -7.58
CA ALA A 88 4.41 -8.80 -7.77
C ALA A 88 4.53 -7.28 -7.69
N ILE A 89 5.42 -6.75 -6.84
CA ILE A 89 5.73 -5.31 -6.78
C ILE A 89 6.41 -4.87 -8.07
N ASN A 90 7.42 -5.60 -8.53
CA ASN A 90 8.19 -5.26 -9.73
C ASN A 90 7.30 -5.28 -10.97
N GLU A 91 6.52 -6.34 -11.17
CA GLU A 91 5.58 -6.47 -12.28
C GLU A 91 4.56 -5.32 -12.27
N ALA A 92 3.93 -5.08 -11.12
CA ALA A 92 2.96 -4.00 -10.98
C ALA A 92 3.54 -2.62 -11.28
N LEU A 93 4.73 -2.32 -10.75
CA LEU A 93 5.39 -1.05 -10.98
C LEU A 93 5.83 -0.91 -12.44
N ASN A 94 6.38 -1.95 -13.04
CA ASN A 94 6.78 -1.96 -14.44
C ASN A 94 5.57 -1.76 -15.37
N SER A 95 4.44 -2.41 -15.10
CA SER A 95 3.20 -2.19 -15.84
C SER A 95 2.76 -0.72 -15.79
N LEU A 96 2.80 -0.09 -14.62
CA LEU A 96 2.48 1.34 -14.50
C LEU A 96 3.44 2.23 -15.30
N LEU A 97 4.75 1.97 -15.23
CA LEU A 97 5.75 2.77 -15.94
C LEU A 97 5.61 2.63 -17.47
N ILE A 98 5.19 1.45 -17.94
CA ILE A 98 4.87 1.22 -19.37
C ILE A 98 3.64 2.03 -19.76
N GLU A 99 2.56 2.00 -18.97
CA GLU A 99 1.32 2.76 -19.23
C GLU A 99 1.55 4.28 -19.26
N GLU A 100 2.49 4.77 -18.45
CA GLU A 100 2.86 6.18 -18.36
C GLU A 100 3.93 6.61 -19.37
N GLU A 101 4.43 5.68 -20.21
CA GLU A 101 5.53 5.91 -21.15
C GLU A 101 6.85 6.38 -20.46
N ASP A 102 7.04 6.04 -19.18
CA ASP A 102 8.26 6.35 -18.40
C ASP A 102 9.34 5.28 -18.65
N PHE A 103 9.91 5.30 -19.85
CA PHE A 103 10.95 4.34 -20.26
C PHE A 103 12.24 4.46 -19.44
N GLN A 104 12.55 5.64 -18.91
CA GLN A 104 13.72 5.86 -18.05
C GLN A 104 13.51 5.18 -16.70
N GLY A 105 12.36 5.43 -16.06
CA GLY A 105 11.98 4.77 -14.82
C GLY A 105 11.92 3.25 -14.97
N LEU A 106 11.36 2.76 -16.07
CA LEU A 106 11.30 1.32 -16.36
C LEU A 106 12.70 0.71 -16.49
N ARG A 107 13.63 1.40 -17.17
CA ARG A 107 15.00 0.94 -17.32
C ARG A 107 15.70 0.84 -15.97
N THR A 108 15.60 1.87 -15.14
CA THR A 108 16.17 1.85 -13.78
C THR A 108 15.56 0.76 -12.92
N SER A 109 14.25 0.55 -13.04
CA SER A 109 13.51 -0.50 -12.33
C SER A 109 14.08 -1.89 -12.63
N ILE A 110 14.24 -2.23 -13.92
CA ILE A 110 14.72 -3.54 -14.39
C ILE A 110 16.23 -3.74 -14.13
N ASP A 111 17.04 -2.69 -14.30
CA ASP A 111 18.49 -2.81 -14.10
C ASP A 111 18.85 -3.02 -12.62
N ALA A 112 17.98 -2.61 -11.69
CA ALA A 112 18.23 -2.64 -10.25
C ALA A 112 17.63 -3.85 -9.50
N PHE A 113 16.54 -4.45 -10.01
CA PHE A 113 15.75 -5.46 -9.27
C PHE A 113 15.27 -6.60 -10.18
#